data_AF-A0A954X007-F1
#
_entry.id   AF-A0A954X007-F1
#
_cell.length_a   1.000
_cell.length_b   1.000
_cell.length_c   1.000
_cell.angle_alpha   90.00
_cell.angle_beta   90.00
_cell.angle_gamma   90.00
#
_symmetry.space_group_name_H-M   'P 1'
#
loop_
_entity.id
_entity.type
_entity.pdbx_description
1 polymer ?
#
loop_
_entity_poly.entity_id
_entity_poly.type
_entity_poly.pdbx_seq_one_letter_code
_entity_poly.pdbx_strand_id
1 'polypeptide(L)'
;MESTQHSPAQRWGVYWLIIFVSFGAGVGRILHVVSRDGDTPFLSANDRSRWASIRALGDHGVFEIDDVIIQDSRAEKQWERFDHRWYSIDIVRHKGVDGKEHYYSSKPPLVPAVLAGLDWMMKQCDGES
;
A
#
# COMPACT_ATOMS: atom_id res chain seq x y z
N MET A 1 -40.04 -21.13 33.16
CA MET A 1 -38.93 -20.81 32.25
C MET A 1 -38.25 -19.58 32.80
N GLU A 2 -37.14 -19.76 33.50
CA GLU A 2 -36.38 -18.68 34.12
C GLU A 2 -35.52 -18.02 33.03
N SER A 3 -35.77 -16.75 32.73
CA SER A 3 -34.96 -15.99 31.79
C SER A 3 -33.64 -15.63 32.46
N THR A 4 -32.54 -16.24 32.03
CA THR A 4 -31.18 -15.92 32.47
C THR A 4 -30.88 -14.45 32.14
N GLN A 5 -31.03 -13.57 33.12
CA GLN A 5 -30.63 -12.17 32.97
C GLN A 5 -29.12 -12.06 33.13
N HIS A 6 -28.42 -11.78 32.02
CA HIS A 6 -26.99 -11.51 32.04
C HIS A 6 -26.68 -10.13 32.64
N SER A 7 -25.77 -10.08 33.60
CA SER A 7 -25.33 -8.83 34.23
C SER A 7 -24.59 -7.94 33.22
N PRO A 8 -24.60 -6.61 33.37
CA PRO A 8 -23.87 -5.70 32.48
C PRO A 8 -22.39 -6.07 32.35
N ALA A 9 -21.75 -6.47 33.46
CA ALA A 9 -20.35 -6.89 33.48
C ALA A 9 -20.08 -8.12 32.60
N GLN A 10 -20.99 -9.10 32.58
CA GLN A 10 -20.88 -10.27 31.71
C GLN A 10 -20.97 -9.88 30.22
N ARG A 11 -21.84 -8.93 29.86
CA ARG A 11 -21.99 -8.45 28.48
C ARG A 11 -20.72 -7.73 28.00
N TRP A 12 -20.18 -6.84 28.83
CA TRP A 12 -18.92 -6.15 28.55
C TRP A 12 -17.73 -7.11 28.46
N GLY A 13 -17.70 -8.15 29.30
CA GLY A 13 -16.69 -9.22 29.20
C GLY A 13 -16.73 -9.94 27.85
N VAL A 14 -17.93 -10.29 27.37
CA VAL A 14 -18.12 -10.89 26.04
C VAL A 14 -17.71 -9.92 24.92
N TYR A 15 -18.04 -8.63 25.02
CA TYR A 15 -17.63 -7.64 24.02
C TYR A 15 -16.11 -7.50 23.94
N TRP A 16 -15.43 -7.37 25.08
CA TRP A 16 -13.97 -7.31 25.10
C TRP A 16 -13.35 -8.57 24.52
N LEU A 17 -13.89 -9.75 24.85
CA LEU A 17 -13.41 -11.01 24.27
C LEU A 17 -13.54 -11.00 22.74
N ILE A 18 -14.69 -10.62 22.20
CA ILE A 18 -14.90 -10.56 20.74
C ILE A 18 -13.96 -9.53 20.09
N ILE A 19 -13.77 -8.37 20.72
CA ILE A 19 -12.87 -7.31 20.25
C ILE A 19 -11.43 -7.84 20.19
N PHE A 20 -10.93 -8.44 21.26
CA PHE A 20 -9.54 -8.93 21.32
C PHE A 20 -9.31 -10.11 20.36
N VAL A 21 -10.25 -11.04 20.24
CA VAL A 21 -10.14 -12.16 19.29
C VAL A 21 -10.15 -11.63 17.86
N SER A 22 -11.05 -10.70 17.53
CA SER A 22 -11.15 -10.12 16.18
C SER A 22 -9.91 -9.27 15.84
N PHE A 23 -9.45 -8.48 16.80
CA PHE A 23 -8.24 -7.67 16.66
C PHE A 23 -7.00 -8.55 16.48
N GLY A 24 -6.82 -9.56 17.34
CA GLY A 24 -5.71 -10.49 17.26
C GLY A 24 -5.68 -11.29 15.95
N ALA A 25 -6.84 -11.73 15.46
CA ALA A 25 -6.95 -12.37 14.15
C ALA A 25 -6.56 -11.40 13.01
N GLY A 26 -6.97 -10.13 13.09
CA GLY A 26 -6.57 -9.10 12.13
C GLY A 26 -5.06 -8.87 12.11
N VAL A 27 -4.46 -8.64 13.29
CA VAL A 27 -3.01 -8.43 13.45
C VAL A 27 -2.23 -9.65 12.97
N GLY A 28 -2.65 -10.87 13.34
CA GLY A 28 -2.00 -12.11 12.91
C GLY A 28 -1.99 -12.26 11.38
N ARG A 29 -3.07 -11.89 10.70
CA ARG A 29 -3.12 -11.92 9.23
C ARG A 29 -2.21 -10.88 8.59
N ILE A 30 -2.09 -9.69 9.18
CA ILE A 30 -1.18 -8.63 8.70
C ILE A 30 0.27 -9.09 8.85
N LEU A 31 0.64 -9.62 10.01
CA LEU A 31 2.02 -10.08 10.28
C LEU A 31 2.45 -11.28 9.43
N HIS A 32 1.50 -12.14 9.04
CA HIS A 32 1.79 -13.31 8.22
C HIS A 32 1.60 -13.04 6.71
N VAL A 33 1.19 -11.84 6.31
CA VAL A 33 0.98 -11.56 4.89
C VAL A 33 2.34 -11.45 4.19
N VAL A 34 2.58 -12.37 3.25
CA VAL A 34 3.77 -12.38 2.41
C VAL A 34 3.28 -12.35 0.97
N SER A 35 3.84 -11.46 0.13
CA SER A 35 3.48 -11.47 -1.28
C SER A 35 3.99 -12.71 -1.97
N ARG A 36 3.41 -12.99 -3.14
CA ARG A 36 3.76 -14.16 -3.95
C ARG A 36 5.24 -14.20 -4.35
N ASP A 37 5.88 -13.04 -4.43
CA ASP A 37 7.30 -12.87 -4.78
C ASP A 37 8.19 -12.56 -3.57
N GLY A 38 7.62 -12.41 -2.36
CA GLY A 38 8.36 -12.16 -1.11
C GLY A 38 9.01 -10.78 -0.97
N ASP A 39 9.29 -10.08 -2.07
CA ASP A 39 10.06 -8.83 -2.10
C ASP A 39 9.23 -7.56 -1.83
N THR A 40 7.91 -7.65 -1.87
CA THR A 40 7.03 -6.46 -1.77
C THR A 40 5.76 -6.78 -0.97
N PRO A 41 5.04 -5.80 -0.38
CA PRO A 41 3.78 -6.06 0.33
C PRO A 41 2.57 -6.20 -0.62
N PHE A 42 2.77 -6.45 -1.91
CA PHE A 42 1.71 -6.33 -2.92
C PHE A 42 0.91 -7.61 -3.08
N LEU A 43 -0.40 -7.55 -2.79
CA LEU A 43 -1.31 -8.69 -2.89
C LEU A 43 -2.08 -8.70 -4.22
N SER A 44 -2.03 -7.61 -4.97
CA SER A 44 -2.69 -7.45 -6.27
C SER A 44 -2.01 -6.39 -7.14
N ALA A 45 -2.30 -6.39 -8.45
CA ALA A 45 -1.91 -5.28 -9.34
C ALA A 45 -2.43 -3.93 -8.83
N ASN A 46 -3.62 -3.94 -8.22
CA ASN A 46 -4.22 -2.77 -7.64
C ASN A 46 -3.41 -2.24 -6.43
N ASP A 47 -2.80 -3.10 -5.63
CA ASP A 47 -1.93 -2.67 -4.54
C ASP A 47 -0.60 -2.12 -5.05
N ARG A 48 -0.02 -2.75 -6.08
CA ARG A 48 1.20 -2.26 -6.74
C ARG A 48 1.08 -0.80 -7.18
N SER A 49 -0.04 -0.46 -7.82
CA SER A 49 -0.25 0.91 -8.31
C SER A 49 -0.56 1.94 -7.20
N ARG A 50 -1.02 1.53 -6.00
CA ARG A 50 -1.06 2.45 -4.82
C ARG A 50 0.33 2.68 -4.28
N TRP A 51 1.08 1.59 -4.07
CA TRP A 51 2.40 1.65 -3.49
C TRP A 51 3.43 2.35 -4.38
N ALA A 52 3.31 2.23 -5.71
CA ALA A 52 4.13 2.99 -6.64
C ALA A 52 3.94 4.51 -6.44
N SER A 53 2.70 4.97 -6.25
CA SER A 53 2.43 6.38 -5.93
C SER A 53 2.93 6.80 -4.55
N ILE A 54 2.78 5.94 -3.55
CA ILE A 54 3.31 6.22 -2.20
C ILE A 54 4.83 6.39 -2.25
N ARG A 55 5.52 5.49 -2.98
CA ARG A 55 6.98 5.54 -3.13
C ARG A 55 7.43 6.75 -3.93
N ALA A 56 6.82 7.04 -5.08
CA ALA A 56 7.15 8.21 -5.88
C ALA A 56 6.97 9.52 -5.08
N LEU A 57 5.90 9.60 -4.30
CA LEU A 57 5.64 10.78 -3.48
C LEU A 57 6.55 10.85 -2.25
N GLY A 58 6.84 9.73 -1.61
CA GLY A 58 7.71 9.66 -0.44
C GLY A 58 9.20 9.88 -0.75
N ASP A 59 9.70 9.29 -1.83
CA ASP A 59 11.12 9.33 -2.21
C ASP A 59 11.44 10.55 -3.10
N HIS A 60 10.51 10.98 -3.95
CA HIS A 60 10.76 12.01 -4.98
C HIS A 60 9.82 13.23 -4.90
N GLY A 61 8.77 13.19 -4.08
CA GLY A 61 7.82 14.31 -3.95
C GLY A 61 6.94 14.53 -5.17
N VAL A 62 6.86 13.55 -6.09
CA VAL A 62 6.11 13.65 -7.36
C VAL A 62 5.08 12.52 -7.49
N PHE A 63 4.08 12.74 -8.36
CA PHE A 63 3.09 11.71 -8.70
C PHE A 63 3.52 10.83 -9.89
N GLU A 64 4.57 11.24 -10.59
CA GLU A 64 5.17 10.50 -11.69
C GLU A 64 5.82 9.22 -11.13
N ILE A 65 5.37 8.05 -11.58
CA ILE A 65 5.84 6.75 -11.07
C ILE A 65 6.94 6.14 -11.94
N ASP A 66 7.48 6.90 -12.89
CA ASP A 66 8.45 6.46 -13.90
C ASP A 66 9.65 5.79 -13.25
N ASP A 67 10.25 6.45 -12.26
CA ASP A 67 11.45 5.97 -11.55
C ASP A 67 11.19 4.72 -10.70
N VAL A 68 9.92 4.43 -10.39
CA VAL A 68 9.52 3.26 -9.59
C VAL A 68 9.22 2.06 -10.49
N ILE A 69 8.60 2.28 -11.65
CA ILE A 69 8.13 1.17 -12.51
C ILE A 69 9.13 0.84 -13.63
N ILE A 70 9.97 1.78 -14.06
CA ILE A 70 10.91 1.57 -15.17
C ILE A 70 12.23 1.04 -14.61
N GLN A 71 12.54 -0.21 -14.94
CA GLN A 71 13.80 -0.85 -14.58
C GLN A 71 14.90 -0.53 -15.61
N ASP A 72 14.58 -0.65 -16.91
CA ASP A 72 15.50 -0.34 -18.00
C ASP A 72 14.80 0.49 -19.08
N SER A 73 15.10 1.78 -19.10
CA SER A 73 14.54 2.72 -20.08
C SER A 73 15.00 2.47 -21.51
N ARG A 74 16.08 1.70 -21.72
CA ARG A 74 16.67 1.40 -23.03
C ARG A 74 16.25 0.04 -23.60
N ALA A 75 15.58 -0.79 -22.81
CA ALA A 75 15.09 -2.08 -23.28
C ALA A 75 14.06 -1.90 -24.40
N GLU A 76 14.25 -2.60 -25.52
CA GLU A 76 13.32 -2.58 -26.65
C GLU A 76 12.00 -3.26 -26.32
N LYS A 77 12.04 -4.28 -25.44
CA LYS A 77 10.86 -5.07 -25.10
C LYS A 77 10.24 -4.60 -23.81
N GLN A 78 8.91 -4.51 -23.82
CA GLN A 78 8.14 -3.96 -22.70
C GLN A 78 8.36 -4.69 -21.37
N TRP A 79 8.47 -6.02 -21.39
CA TRP A 79 8.67 -6.83 -20.18
C TRP A 79 10.09 -6.74 -19.60
N GLU A 80 11.06 -6.30 -20.39
CA GLU A 80 12.43 -6.00 -19.94
C GLU A 80 12.54 -4.56 -19.41
N ARG A 81 11.67 -3.66 -19.90
CA ARG A 81 11.64 -2.25 -19.50
C ARG A 81 11.07 -2.01 -18.11
N PHE A 82 10.00 -2.72 -17.75
CA PHE A 82 9.28 -2.47 -16.51
C PHE A 82 9.64 -3.48 -15.42
N ASP A 83 9.83 -3.01 -14.19
CA ASP A 83 9.99 -3.90 -13.04
C ASP A 83 8.66 -4.62 -12.79
N HIS A 84 8.64 -5.94 -12.99
CA HIS A 84 7.44 -6.76 -12.81
C HIS A 84 6.85 -6.65 -11.39
N ARG A 85 7.69 -6.34 -10.39
CA ARG A 85 7.27 -6.18 -8.99
C ARG A 85 6.44 -4.93 -8.78
N TRP A 86 6.64 -3.88 -9.59
CA TRP A 86 5.94 -2.60 -9.46
C TRP A 86 4.94 -2.33 -10.58
N TYR A 87 5.13 -2.96 -11.74
CA TYR A 87 4.27 -2.78 -12.90
C TYR A 87 2.82 -3.23 -12.63
N SER A 88 1.87 -2.39 -13.01
CA SER A 88 0.44 -2.63 -12.81
C SER A 88 -0.37 -2.29 -14.06
N ILE A 89 -1.55 -2.92 -14.18
CA ILE A 89 -2.55 -2.58 -15.20
C ILE A 89 -3.22 -1.23 -14.90
N ASP A 90 -3.18 -0.78 -13.65
CA ASP A 90 -3.82 0.45 -13.16
C ASP A 90 -2.87 1.66 -13.30
N ILE A 91 -2.25 1.83 -14.48
CA ILE A 91 -1.38 2.95 -14.80
C ILE A 91 -1.94 3.73 -16.00
N VAL A 92 -1.78 5.04 -15.97
CA VAL A 92 -2.22 5.96 -17.01
C VAL A 92 -1.00 6.74 -17.48
N ARG A 93 -0.94 7.01 -18.78
CA ARG A 93 0.08 7.88 -19.36
C ARG A 93 -0.51 9.27 -19.61
N HIS A 94 0.17 10.29 -19.13
CA HIS A 94 -0.24 11.67 -19.36
C HIS A 94 0.97 12.57 -19.57
N LYS A 95 0.78 13.67 -20.28
CA LYS A 95 1.82 14.68 -20.40
C LYS A 95 2.00 15.39 -19.08
N GLY A 96 3.21 15.34 -18.54
CA GLY A 96 3.60 16.12 -17.38
C GLY A 96 3.71 17.60 -17.73
N VAL A 97 4.03 18.39 -16.71
CA VAL A 97 4.20 19.84 -16.82
C VAL A 97 5.37 20.20 -17.73
N ASP A 98 6.32 19.28 -17.90
CA ASP A 98 7.47 19.39 -18.79
C ASP A 98 7.15 19.06 -20.28
N GLY A 99 5.89 18.71 -20.57
CA GLY A 99 5.41 18.35 -21.90
C GLY A 99 5.78 16.92 -22.35
N LYS A 100 6.46 16.12 -21.52
CA LYS A 100 6.80 14.72 -21.81
C LYS A 100 5.74 13.78 -21.25
N GLU A 101 5.68 12.58 -21.83
CA GLU A 101 4.76 11.52 -21.41
C GLU A 101 5.30 10.81 -20.16
N HIS A 102 4.61 10.97 -19.04
CA HIS A 102 4.90 10.32 -17.76
C HIS A 102 3.82 9.31 -17.40
N TYR A 103 4.19 8.31 -16.60
CA TYR A 103 3.26 7.34 -16.03
C TYR A 103 2.76 7.81 -14.66
N TYR A 104 1.47 7.58 -14.43
CA TYR A 104 0.75 7.92 -13.22
C TYR A 104 -0.14 6.76 -12.78
N SER A 105 -0.43 6.66 -11.48
CA SER A 105 -1.43 5.73 -10.97
C SER A 105 -2.84 6.21 -11.30
N SER A 106 -3.74 5.30 -11.68
CA SER A 106 -5.16 5.62 -11.92
C SER A 106 -5.97 5.87 -10.64
N LYS A 107 -5.35 5.72 -9.46
CA LYS A 107 -6.04 5.72 -8.17
C LYS A 107 -6.14 7.12 -7.56
N PRO A 108 -7.18 7.39 -6.75
CA PRO A 108 -7.37 8.69 -6.13
C PRO A 108 -6.16 9.05 -5.25
N PRO A 109 -5.57 10.25 -5.40
CA PRO A 109 -4.26 10.60 -4.84
C PRO A 109 -4.28 10.86 -3.32
N LEU A 110 -5.46 11.06 -2.71
CA LEU A 110 -5.57 11.40 -1.29
C LEU A 110 -5.01 10.31 -0.37
N VAL A 111 -5.37 9.05 -0.62
CA VAL A 111 -4.93 7.92 0.21
C VAL A 111 -3.41 7.70 0.06
N PRO A 112 -2.84 7.65 -1.16
CA PRO A 112 -1.40 7.64 -1.35
C PRO A 112 -0.67 8.81 -0.67
N ALA A 113 -1.22 10.02 -0.71
CA ALA A 113 -0.59 11.19 -0.09
C ALA A 113 -0.49 11.09 1.43
N VAL A 114 -1.56 10.65 2.09
CA VAL A 114 -1.55 10.43 3.54
C VAL A 114 -0.55 9.32 3.90
N LEU A 115 -0.54 8.22 3.15
CA LEU A 115 0.37 7.10 3.40
C LEU A 115 1.84 7.46 3.14
N ALA A 116 2.13 8.26 2.11
CA ALA A 116 3.48 8.75 1.85
C ALA A 116 3.98 9.65 2.99
N GLY A 117 3.11 10.49 3.56
CA GLY A 117 3.44 11.28 4.75
C GLY A 117 3.76 10.41 5.97
N LEU A 118 3.02 9.29 6.15
CA LEU A 118 3.31 8.33 7.22
C LEU A 118 4.63 7.58 6.98
N ASP A 119 4.90 7.14 5.74
CA ASP A 119 6.16 6.48 5.37
C ASP A 119 7.37 7.38 5.62
N TRP A 120 7.27 8.65 5.21
CA TRP A 120 8.28 9.65 5.50
C TRP A 120 8.50 9.81 7.02
N MET A 121 7.43 9.92 7.80
CA MET A 121 7.54 10.06 9.26
C MET A 121 8.20 8.84 9.92
N MET A 122 7.94 7.64 9.42
CA MET A 122 8.59 6.40 9.87
C MET A 122 10.09 6.42 9.56
N LYS A 123 10.49 6.76 8.32
CA LYS A 123 11.91 6.89 7.93
C LYS A 123 12.66 7.89 8.82
N GLN A 124 12.03 9.01 9.17
CA GLN A 124 12.60 9.99 10.09
C GLN A 124 12.80 9.44 11.52
N CYS A 125 11.96 8.49 11.97
CA CYS A 125 12.10 7.85 13.27
C CYS A 125 13.17 6.75 13.27
N ASP A 126 13.34 6.05 12.16
CA ASP A 126 14.32 4.97 12.00
C ASP A 126 15.75 5.48 11.69
N GLY A 127 15.91 6.76 11.34
CA GLY A 127 17.20 7.43 11.24
C GLY A 127 17.93 7.23 9.90
N GLU A 128 17.25 6.73 8.88
CA GLU A 128 17.76 6.72 7.50
C GLU A 128 17.58 8.11 6.88
N SER A 129 18.58 8.98 7.08
CA SER A 129 18.70 10.31 6.45
C SER A 129 19.87 10.37 5.48
#